data_AF-A0A133KFJ5-F1
#
_entry.id   AF-A0A133KFJ5-F1
#
_cell.length_a   1.000
_cell.length_b   1.000
_cell.length_c   1.000
_cell.angle_alpha   90.00
_cell.angle_beta   90.00
_cell.angle_gamma   90.00
#
_symmetry.space_group_name_H-M   'P 1'
#
loop_
_entity.id
_entity.type
_entity.pdbx_description
1 polymer ?
#
loop_
_entity_poly.entity_id
_entity_poly.type
_entity_poly.pdbx_seq_one_letter_code
_entity_poly.pdbx_strand_id
1 'polypeptide(L)' 'MKYQYNFYRDHLNVLRIKLPDDIKLFADFIEDITTEQELDEYVEDIEKVLNGSCEDFEIH' A
#
# COMPACT_ATOMS: atom_id res chain seq x y z
N MET A 1 12.63 8.51 7.52
CA MET A 1 12.11 9.71 6.81
C MET A 1 10.68 9.95 7.27
N LYS A 2 10.29 11.20 7.58
CA LYS A 2 8.88 11.53 7.85
C LYS A 2 8.28 12.04 6.55
N TYR A 3 7.59 11.18 5.81
CA TYR A 3 6.81 11.62 4.66
C TYR A 3 5.66 12.52 5.16
N GLN A 4 5.37 13.60 4.45
CA GLN A 4 4.18 14.39 4.75
C GLN A 4 2.96 13.62 4.27
N TYR A 5 2.00 13.39 5.17
CA TYR A 5 0.74 12.71 4.86
C TYR A 5 -0.43 13.52 5.42
N ASN A 6 -1.59 13.41 4.78
CA ASN A 6 -2.84 13.98 5.28
C ASN A 6 -3.96 12.98 5.12
N PHE A 7 -4.82 12.85 6.13
CA PHE A 7 -6.06 12.08 6.00
C PHE A 7 -7.17 12.94 5.42
N TYR A 8 -8.02 12.34 4.60
CA TYR A 8 -9.21 12.98 4.06
C TYR A 8 -10.35 11.96 3.95
N ARG A 9 -11.58 12.43 3.75
CA ARG A 9 -12.69 11.57 3.37
C ARG A 9 -13.04 11.81 1.90
N ASP A 10 -13.22 10.72 1.15
CA ASP A 10 -13.63 10.79 -0.24
C ASP A 10 -15.14 11.10 -0.39
N HIS A 11 -15.62 11.12 -1.63
CA HIS A 11 -17.03 11.38 -1.95
C HIS A 11 -18.00 10.32 -1.42
N LEU A 12 -17.51 9.14 -1.03
CA LEU A 12 -18.27 8.07 -0.38
C LEU A 12 -18.12 8.09 1.15
N ASN A 13 -17.47 9.13 1.69
CA ASN A 13 -17.17 9.30 3.11
C ASN A 13 -16.20 8.24 3.67
N VAL A 14 -15.44 7.54 2.81
CA VAL A 14 -14.40 6.58 3.21
C VAL A 14 -13.15 7.36 3.63
N LEU A 15 -12.50 6.93 4.72
CA LEU A 15 -11.26 7.53 5.20
C LEU A 15 -10.10 7.09 4.30
N ARG A 16 -9.37 8.07 3.76
CA ARG A 16 -8.27 7.88 2.81
C ARG A 16 -7.02 8.60 3.29
N ILE A 17 -5.84 8.15 2.85
CA ILE A 17 -4.56 8.80 3.08
C ILE A 17 -4.07 9.47 1.80
N LYS A 18 -3.59 10.71 1.93
CA LYS A 18 -2.94 11.45 0.86
C LYS A 18 -1.45 11.50 1.14
N LEU A 19 -0.67 10.92 0.22
CA LEU A 19 0.79 10.92 0.23
C LEU A 19 1.36 11.89 -0.83
N PRO A 20 2.67 12.21 -0.77
CA PRO A 20 3.35 12.98 -1.81
C PRO A 20 3.35 12.23 -3.15
N ASP A 21 3.42 12.96 -4.25
CA ASP A 21 3.32 12.39 -5.60
C ASP A 21 4.32 11.27 -5.90
N ASP A 22 5.54 11.36 -5.34
CA ASP A 22 6.60 10.37 -5.51
C ASP A 22 6.25 8.97 -4.95
N ILE A 23 5.31 8.91 -4.00
CA ILE A 23 4.91 7.68 -3.32
C ILE A 23 3.38 7.50 -3.31
N LYS A 24 2.63 8.24 -4.14
CA LYS A 24 1.17 8.18 -4.13
C LYS A 24 0.61 6.81 -4.51
N LEU A 25 1.35 6.02 -5.30
CA LEU A 25 1.04 4.63 -5.64
C LEU A 25 0.84 3.77 -4.38
N PHE A 26 1.56 4.06 -3.29
CA PHE A 26 1.47 3.30 -2.07
C PHE A 26 0.25 3.64 -1.22
N ALA A 27 -0.51 4.70 -1.55
CA ALA A 27 -1.69 5.07 -0.78
C ALA A 27 -2.74 3.96 -0.83
N ASP A 28 -3.06 3.47 -2.03
CA ASP A 28 -4.02 2.38 -2.22
C ASP A 28 -3.55 1.10 -1.52
N PHE A 29 -2.25 0.79 -1.62
CA PHE A 29 -1.64 -0.36 -0.94
C PHE A 29 -1.76 -0.28 0.59
N ILE A 30 -1.44 0.88 1.19
CA ILE A 30 -1.51 1.06 2.65
C ILE A 30 -2.95 1.02 3.14
N GLU A 31 -3.90 1.53 2.35
CA GLU A 31 -5.31 1.53 2.71
C GLU A 31 -5.94 0.14 2.71
N ASP A 32 -5.34 -0.81 2.00
CA ASP A 32 -5.79 -2.21 1.95
C ASP A 32 -5.27 -3.04 3.14
N ILE A 33 -4.20 -2.59 3.80
CA ILE A 33 -3.62 -3.27 4.96
C ILE A 33 -4.38 -2.87 6.23
N THR A 34 -5.19 -3.80 6.74
CA THR A 34 -5.98 -3.60 7.96
C THR A 34 -5.41 -4.35 9.17
N THR A 35 -4.52 -5.31 8.94
CA THR A 35 -3.89 -6.15 9.97
C THR A 35 -2.38 -6.33 9.76
N GLU A 36 -1.67 -6.69 10.84
CA GLU A 36 -0.25 -7.05 10.75
C GLU A 36 -0.02 -8.29 9.87
N GLN A 37 -0.96 -9.25 9.87
CA GLN A 37 -0.86 -10.44 9.03
C GLN A 37 -0.91 -10.09 7.53
N GLU A 38 -1.85 -9.23 7.11
CA GLU A 38 -1.94 -8.75 5.72
C GLU A 38 -0.65 -8.03 5.31
N LEU A 39 -0.07 -7.23 6.22
CA LEU A 39 1.22 -6.58 5.97
C LEU A 39 2.34 -7.61 5.72
N ASP A 40 2.43 -8.65 6.55
CA ASP A 40 3.44 -9.70 6.42
C ASP A 40 3.29 -10.47 5.09
N GLU A 41 2.06 -10.81 4.69
CA GLU A 41 1.76 -11.44 3.39
C GLU A 41 2.24 -10.58 2.23
N TYR A 42 1.92 -9.28 2.24
CA TYR A 42 2.37 -8.34 1.22
C TYR A 42 3.89 -8.19 1.17
N VAL A 43 4.58 -8.19 2.31
CA VAL A 43 6.04 -8.15 2.36
C VAL A 43 6.64 -9.40 1.72
N GLU A 44 6.10 -10.58 2.02
CA GLU A 44 6.55 -11.85 1.44
C GLU A 44 6.40 -11.84 -0.09
N ASP A 45 5.29 -11.30 -0.60
CA ASP A 45 5.04 -11.25 -2.04
C ASP A 45 5.96 -10.26 -2.76
N ILE A 46 6.24 -9.10 -2.15
CA ILE A 46 7.28 -8.17 -2.63
C ILE A 46 8.64 -8.87 -2.68
N GLU A 47 9.00 -9.64 -1.66
CA GLU A 47 10.26 -10.39 -1.63
C GLU A 47 10.34 -11.42 -2.76
N LYS A 48 9.25 -12.15 -3.05
CA LYS A 48 9.17 -13.11 -4.16
C LYS A 48 9.36 -12.44 -5.52
N VAL A 49 8.81 -11.24 -5.72
CA VAL A 49 9.02 -10.48 -6.96
C VAL A 49 10.46 -10.00 -7.05
N LEU A 50 11.01 -9.42 -5.98
CA LEU A 50 12.38 -8.90 -5.96
C LEU A 50 13.44 -9.99 -6.16
N ASN A 51 13.20 -11.19 -5.64
CA ASN A 51 14.11 -12.33 -5.79
C ASN A 51 13.89 -13.12 -7.09
N GLY A 52 12.90 -12.74 -7.91
CA GLY A 52 12.59 -13.37 -9.19
C GLY A 52 11.89 -14.73 -9.08
N SER A 53 11.35 -15.09 -7.91
CA SER A 53 10.53 -16.30 -7.72
C SER A 53 9.11 -16.13 -8.24
N CYS A 54 8.65 -14.90 -8.47
CA CYS A 54 7.37 -14.57 -9.10
C CYS A 54 7.58 -13.47 -10.16
N GLU A 55 6.94 -13.61 -11.33
CA GLU A 55 7.09 -12.63 -12.42
C GLU A 55 6.30 -11.35 -12.17
N ASP A 56 5.11 -11.47 -11.57
CA ASP A 56 4.23 -10.36 -11.22
C ASP A 56 3.37 -10.69 -10.00
N PHE A 57 2.71 -9.67 -9.45
CA PHE A 57 1.70 -9.82 -8.41
C PHE A 57 0.58 -8.83 -8.68
N GLU A 58 -0.67 -9.30 -8.68
CA GLU A 58 -1.85 -8.47 -8.85
C GLU A 58 -2.55 -8.33 -7.50
N ILE A 59 -2.79 -7.08 -7.09
CA ILE A 59 -3.59 -6.78 -5.90
C ILE A 59 -5.06 -6.88 -6.33
N HIS A 60 -5.82 -7.80 -5.73
CA HIS A 60 -7.24 -8.05 -6.06
C HIS A 60 -8.20 -7.34 -5.12
#